data_AF-A0A6C0JKR1-F1
#
_entry.id   AF-A0A6C0JKR1-F1
#
_cell.length_a   1.000
_cell.length_b   1.000
_cell.length_c   1.000
_cell.angle_alpha   90.00
_cell.angle_beta   90.00
_cell.angle_gamma   90.00
#
_symmetry.space_group_name_H-M   'P 1'
#
loop_
_entity.id
_entity.type
_entity.pdbx_description
1 polymer ?
#
loop_
_entity_poly.entity_id
_entity_poly.type
_entity_poly.pdbx_seq_one_letter_code
_entity_poly.pdbx_strand_id
1 'polypeptide(L)'
;MSMFDFNELVKRAIKYLIEGLAVAIVAFLIPRKPLNIEEIVIIALTAAAVFSILDVFIPAAGSSARSGLGFGAGVNLLGGLKMAV
;
A
#
# COMPACT_ATOMS: atom_id res chain seq x y z
N MET A 1 22.22 2.25 -15.23
CA MET A 1 21.81 3.16 -14.13
C MET A 1 21.24 4.44 -14.74
N SER A 2 20.10 4.37 -15.43
CA SER A 2 19.31 5.55 -15.80
C SER A 2 18.49 5.92 -14.57
N MET A 3 19.00 6.84 -13.77
CA MET A 3 18.50 7.14 -12.42
C MET A 3 17.12 7.84 -12.40
N PHE A 4 16.54 8.14 -13.56
CA PHE A 4 15.20 8.73 -13.71
C PHE A 4 14.54 8.21 -14.98
N ASP A 5 13.88 7.06 -14.90
CA ASP A 5 12.98 6.61 -15.96
C ASP A 5 11.65 7.37 -15.82
N PHE A 6 11.55 8.53 -16.49
CA PHE A 6 10.33 9.33 -16.54
C PHE A 6 9.10 8.49 -16.96
N ASN A 7 9.31 7.48 -17.80
CA ASN A 7 8.29 6.50 -18.18
C ASN A 7 7.76 5.70 -16.97
N GLU A 8 8.65 5.30 -16.06
CA GLU A 8 8.27 4.59 -14.84
C GLU A 8 7.53 5.50 -13.87
N LEU A 9 8.00 6.75 -13.72
CA LEU A 9 7.33 7.76 -12.88
C LEU A 9 5.89 8.02 -13.38
N VAL A 10 5.71 8.20 -14.69
CA VAL A 10 4.39 8.40 -15.31
C VAL A 10 3.50 7.18 -15.10
N LYS A 11 4.03 5.96 -15.28
CA LYS A 11 3.26 4.72 -15.00
C LYS A 11 2.79 4.64 -13.55
N ARG A 12 3.67 4.97 -12.59
CA ARG A 12 3.33 5.00 -11.16
C ARG A 12 2.29 6.08 -10.86
N ALA A 13 2.45 7.28 -11.43
CA ALA A 13 1.48 8.36 -11.26
C ALA A 13 0.09 7.99 -11.79
N ILE A 14 0.00 7.39 -12.97
CA ILE A 14 -1.27 6.90 -13.55
C ILE A 14 -1.89 5.83 -12.65
N LYS A 15 -1.09 4.87 -12.15
CA LYS A 15 -1.55 3.83 -11.23
C LYS A 15 -2.24 4.44 -10.00
N TYR A 16 -1.58 5.35 -9.28
CA TYR A 16 -2.13 5.93 -8.05
C TYR A 16 -3.35 6.82 -8.29
N LEU A 17 -3.44 7.48 -9.45
CA LEU A 17 -4.64 8.22 -9.85
C LEU A 17 -5.83 7.29 -10.07
N ILE A 18 -5.63 6.15 -10.73
CA ILE A 18 -6.68 5.15 -10.94
C ILE A 18 -7.16 4.57 -9.59
N GLU A 19 -6.24 4.28 -8.67
CA GLU A 19 -6.56 3.82 -7.32
C GLU A 19 -7.34 4.88 -6.52
N GLY A 20 -6.93 6.14 -6.60
CA GLY A 20 -7.65 7.27 -5.98
C GLY A 20 -9.07 7.45 -6.56
N LEU A 21 -9.25 7.26 -7.87
CA LEU A 21 -10.57 7.28 -8.51
C LEU A 21 -11.47 6.14 -8.03
N ALA A 22 -10.91 4.94 -7.81
CA ALA A 22 -11.67 3.83 -7.25
C ALA A 22 -12.22 4.17 -5.85
N VAL A 23 -11.41 4.83 -5.00
CA VAL A 23 -11.85 5.31 -3.69
C VAL A 23 -12.89 6.43 -3.81
N ALA A 24 -12.77 7.32 -4.79
CA ALA A 24 -13.76 8.37 -5.07
C ALA A 24 -15.15 7.79 -5.38
N ILE A 25 -15.20 6.71 -6.18
CA ILE A 25 -16.44 6.00 -6.50
C ILE A 25 -17.09 5.42 -5.23
N VAL A 26 -16.28 4.83 -4.35
CA VAL A 26 -16.75 4.29 -3.06
C VAL A 26 -17.29 5.40 -2.16
N ALA A 27 -16.58 6.53 -2.07
CA ALA A 27 -17.00 7.71 -1.32
C ALA A 27 -18.29 8.33 -1.89
N PHE A 28 -18.56 8.18 -3.19
CA PHE A 28 -19.81 8.62 -3.78
C PHE A 28 -20.99 7.67 -3.50
N LEU A 29 -20.76 6.35 -3.51
CA LEU A 29 -21.84 5.35 -3.49
C LEU A 29 -22.29 4.92 -2.08
N ILE A 30 -21.40 4.89 -1.10
CA ILE A 30 -21.68 4.32 0.24
C ILE A 30 -22.42 5.26 1.21
N PRO A 31 -22.13 6.58 1.27
CA PRO A 31 -22.57 7.36 2.42
C PRO A 31 -24.08 7.65 2.40
N ARG A 32 -24.70 7.54 3.57
CA ARG A 32 -26.13 7.80 3.78
C ARG A 32 -26.50 9.28 3.61
N LYS A 33 -25.53 10.18 3.75
CA LYS A 33 -25.63 11.60 3.43
C LYS A 33 -24.68 11.89 2.26
N PRO A 34 -25.15 12.49 1.16
CA PRO A 34 -24.28 12.78 0.03
C PRO A 34 -23.17 13.74 0.46
N LEU A 35 -21.93 13.38 0.14
CA LEU A 35 -20.76 14.24 0.30
C LEU A 35 -20.74 15.26 -0.83
N ASN A 36 -20.17 16.43 -0.57
CA ASN A 36 -19.93 17.41 -1.61
C ASN A 36 -18.85 16.91 -2.57
N ILE A 37 -18.92 17.34 -3.84
CA ILE A 37 -17.93 16.97 -4.87
C ILE A 37 -16.51 17.37 -4.42
N GLU A 38 -16.35 18.52 -3.75
CA GLU A 38 -15.07 18.93 -3.17
C GLU A 38 -14.51 17.94 -2.15
N GLU A 39 -15.35 17.40 -1.26
CA GLU A 39 -14.93 16.42 -0.25
C GLU A 39 -14.48 15.11 -0.92
N ILE A 40 -15.22 14.66 -1.95
CA ILE A 40 -14.88 13.45 -2.70
C ILE A 40 -13.54 13.62 -3.42
N VAL A 41 -13.27 14.79 -4.00
CA VAL A 41 -11.98 15.10 -4.65
C VAL A 41 -10.84 15.11 -3.64
N ILE A 42 -11.04 15.70 -2.45
CA ILE A 42 -10.04 15.70 -1.37
C ILE A 42 -9.76 14.27 -0.90
N ILE A 43 -10.79 13.43 -0.72
CA ILE A 43 -10.63 12.02 -0.36
C ILE A 43 -9.82 11.27 -1.42
N ALA A 44 -10.15 11.46 -2.71
CA ALA A 44 -9.48 10.80 -3.82
C ALA A 44 -7.98 11.16 -3.90
N LEU A 45 -7.66 12.46 -3.79
CA LEU A 45 -6.28 12.96 -3.81
C LEU A 45 -5.48 12.47 -2.60
N THR A 46 -6.10 12.49 -1.41
CA THR A 46 -5.46 12.00 -0.18
C THR A 46 -5.20 10.49 -0.28
N ALA A 47 -6.16 9.71 -0.79
CA ALA A 47 -6.00 8.28 -1.00
C ALA A 47 -4.89 7.97 -2.01
N ALA A 48 -4.83 8.70 -3.13
CA ALA A 48 -3.75 8.55 -4.11
C ALA A 48 -2.37 8.83 -3.49
N ALA A 49 -2.25 9.86 -2.62
CA ALA A 49 -1.02 10.14 -1.89
C ALA A 49 -0.63 9.01 -0.93
N VAL A 50 -1.60 8.47 -0.17
CA VAL A 50 -1.36 7.35 0.75
C VAL A 50 -0.94 6.09 0.00
N PHE A 51 -1.62 5.73 -1.10
CA PHE A 51 -1.23 4.58 -1.92
C PHE A 51 0.14 4.76 -2.56
N SER A 52 0.48 5.98 -3.03
CA SER A 52 1.82 6.30 -3.51
C SER A 52 2.89 6.08 -2.46
N ILE A 53 2.62 6.44 -1.20
CA ILE A 53 3.53 6.21 -0.08
C ILE A 53 3.67 4.69 0.14
N LEU A 54 2.54 3.99 0.28
CA LEU A 54 2.53 2.55 0.53
C LEU A 54 3.32 1.78 -0.54
N ASP A 55 3.16 2.08 -1.82
CA ASP A 55 3.86 1.39 -2.91
C ASP A 55 5.40 1.57 -2.86
N VAL A 56 5.88 2.68 -2.29
CA VAL A 56 7.32 2.92 -2.07
C VAL A 56 7.84 2.14 -0.86
N PHE A 57 7.03 1.97 0.18
CA PHE A 57 7.44 1.34 1.44
C PHE A 57 7.14 -0.16 1.54
N ILE A 58 6.16 -0.67 0.78
CA ILE A 58 5.81 -2.11 0.73
C ILE A 58 7.00 -3.01 0.39
N PRO A 59 7.94 -2.67 -0.52
CA PRO A 59 9.10 -3.51 -0.79
C PRO A 59 10.00 -3.73 0.45
N ALA A 60 10.15 -2.71 1.30
CA ALA A 60 10.91 -2.79 2.53
C ALA A 60 10.16 -3.57 3.63
N ALA A 61 8.85 -3.41 3.71
CA ALA A 61 8.00 -4.13 4.65
C ALA A 61 7.83 -5.62 4.27
N GLY A 62 7.77 -5.95 2.98
CA GLY A 62 7.54 -7.30 2.48
C GLY A 62 8.72 -8.25 2.69
N SER A 63 9.96 -7.76 2.55
CA SER A 63 11.16 -8.59 2.77
C SER A 63 11.35 -8.94 4.24
N SER A 64 11.18 -7.97 5.13
CA SER A 64 11.24 -8.16 6.59
C SER A 64 10.10 -9.03 7.10
N ALA A 65 8.87 -8.83 6.61
CA ALA A 65 7.72 -9.68 6.97
C ALA A 65 7.91 -11.13 6.52
N ARG A 66 8.40 -11.39 5.30
CA ARG A 66 8.67 -12.75 4.82
C ARG A 66 9.80 -13.42 5.61
N SER A 67 10.87 -12.70 5.92
CA SER A 67 11.97 -13.23 6.75
C SER A 67 11.53 -13.53 8.18
N GLY A 68 10.75 -12.64 8.79
CA GLY A 68 10.18 -12.84 10.13
C GLY A 68 9.17 -13.99 10.20
N LEU A 69 8.28 -14.09 9.21
CA LEU A 69 7.33 -15.20 9.09
C LEU A 69 8.03 -16.52 8.75
N GLY A 70 9.05 -16.51 7.89
CA GLY A 70 9.83 -17.71 7.53
C GLY A 70 10.64 -18.24 8.71
N PHE A 71 11.29 -17.36 9.47
CA PHE A 71 11.97 -17.71 10.72
C PHE A 71 10.96 -18.21 11.76
N GLY A 72 9.86 -17.49 11.96
CA GLY A 72 8.83 -17.87 12.92
C GLY A 72 8.18 -19.22 12.58
N ALA A 73 7.81 -19.45 11.33
CA ALA A 73 7.24 -20.72 10.88
C ALA A 73 8.24 -21.88 11.01
N GLY A 74 9.51 -21.66 10.62
CA GLY A 74 10.57 -22.67 10.75
C GLY A 74 10.87 -23.03 12.21
N VAL A 75 10.95 -22.04 13.10
CA VAL A 75 11.15 -22.24 14.54
C VAL A 75 9.96 -22.99 15.17
N ASN A 76 8.72 -22.66 14.79
CA ASN A 76 7.55 -23.38 15.27
C ASN A 76 7.52 -24.84 14.79
N LEU A 77 7.94 -25.11 13.54
CA LEU A 77 8.00 -26.48 13.00
C LEU A 77 9.03 -27.37 13.73
N LEU A 78 10.10 -26.76 14.26
CA LEU A 78 11.16 -27.44 15.01
C LEU A 78 10.86 -27.58 16.52
N GLY A 79 9.65 -27.23 16.97
CA GLY A 79 9.24 -27.34 18.38
C GLY A 79 9.56 -26.11 19.24
N GLY A 80 9.83 -24.96 18.60
CA GLY A 80 10.16 -23.70 19.25
C GLY A 80 11.65 -23.54 19.57
N LEU A 81 12.10 -22.30 19.78
CA LEU A 81 13.43 -22.00 20.31
C LEU A 81 13.52 -22.54 21.74
N LYS A 82 13.86 -23.82 21.88
CA LYS A 82 14.38 -24.35 23.15
C LYS A 82 15.75 -23.74 23.35
N MET A 83 15.78 -22.58 24.00
CA MET A 83 17.00 -22.02 24.57
C MET A 83 17.53 -23.06 25.57
N ALA A 84 18.54 -23.81 25.14
CA ALA A 84 19.38 -24.57 26.06
C ALA A 84 20.21 -23.54 26.81
N VAL A 85 19.78 -23.23 28.03
CA VAL A 85 20.67 -22.73 29.08
C VAL A 85 21.63 -23.84 29.46
#